data_AF-A0A923LEK1-F1
#
_entry.id   AF-A0A923LEK1-F1
#
_cell.length_a   1.000
_cell.length_b   1.000
_cell.length_c   1.000
_cell.angle_alpha   90.00
_cell.angle_beta   90.00
_cell.angle_gamma   90.00
#
_symmetry.space_group_name_H-M   'P 1'
#
loop_
_entity.id
_entity.type
_entity.pdbx_description
1 polymer ?
#
loop_
_entity_poly.entity_id
_entity_poly.type
_entity_poly.pdbx_seq_one_letter_code
_entity_poly.pdbx_strand_id
1 'polypeptide(L)'
;MDMKYDKMIAVNKAESEQKIKKAIRAIDDMGARGLPISVTELVRWTGLSRGFFYKNEQVRQKLEEAIKQPRRIDVQQSSEERNVAGHNFQELKKDFNSCQSENQRLKVENEQLLQKCSILQKEVDTLKKRLDRKEIALLKKL
;
A
#
# COMPACT_ATOMS: atom_id res chain seq x y z
N MET A 1 -41.38 38.69 3.82
CA MET A 1 -40.22 37.79 3.70
C MET A 1 -39.06 38.63 3.17
N ASP A 2 -37.99 38.76 3.93
CA ASP A 2 -36.87 39.66 3.62
C ASP A 2 -35.99 39.09 2.49
N MET A 3 -35.78 39.85 1.42
CA MET A 3 -34.95 39.46 0.26
C MET A 3 -33.55 38.92 0.64
N LYS A 4 -33.00 39.32 1.80
CA LYS A 4 -31.72 38.82 2.32
C LYS A 4 -31.79 37.36 2.77
N TYR A 5 -32.90 36.96 3.38
CA TYR A 5 -33.10 35.60 3.86
C TYR A 5 -33.29 34.63 2.69
N ASP A 6 -34.13 35.01 1.71
CA ASP A 6 -34.36 34.20 0.51
C ASP A 6 -33.07 33.97 -0.30
N LYS A 7 -32.23 35.01 -0.41
CA LYS A 7 -30.92 34.91 -1.08
C LYS A 7 -29.96 33.97 -0.35
N MET A 8 -29.93 34.00 0.98
CA MET A 8 -29.12 33.10 1.78
C MET A 8 -29.56 31.64 1.65
N ILE A 9 -30.87 31.38 1.67
CA ILE A 9 -31.42 30.03 1.47
C ILE A 9 -31.05 29.50 0.09
N ALA A 10 -31.14 30.34 -0.95
CA ALA A 10 -30.77 29.96 -2.31
C ALA A 10 -29.28 29.59 -2.44
N VAL A 11 -28.38 30.38 -1.83
CA VAL A 11 -26.93 30.10 -1.83
C VAL A 11 -26.63 28.78 -1.10
N ASN A 12 -27.18 28.59 0.10
CA ASN A 12 -26.97 27.36 0.88
C ASN A 12 -27.50 26.12 0.14
N LYS A 13 -28.63 26.24 -0.56
CA LYS A 13 -29.18 25.16 -1.37
C LYS A 13 -28.25 24.82 -2.54
N ALA A 14 -27.76 25.83 -3.26
CA ALA A 14 -26.83 25.63 -4.37
C ALA A 14 -25.51 24.98 -3.93
N GLU A 15 -24.95 25.41 -2.80
CA GLU A 15 -23.75 24.78 -2.23
C GLU A 15 -23.99 23.33 -1.82
N SER A 16 -25.14 23.05 -1.19
CA SER A 16 -25.54 21.69 -0.82
C SER A 16 -25.64 20.81 -2.06
N GLU A 17 -26.30 21.28 -3.12
CA GLU A 17 -26.42 20.56 -4.40
C GLU A 17 -25.06 20.27 -5.04
N GLN A 18 -24.11 21.20 -4.98
CA GLN A 18 -22.75 20.98 -5.47
C GLN A 18 -22.03 19.87 -4.68
N LYS A 19 -22.16 19.87 -3.35
CA LYS A 19 -21.59 18.82 -2.49
C LYS A 19 -22.21 17.46 -2.78
N ILE A 20 -23.52 17.40 -3.03
CA ILE A 20 -24.24 16.17 -3.40
C ILE A 20 -23.71 15.65 -4.74
N LYS A 21 -23.64 16.50 -5.77
CA LYS A 21 -23.10 16.12 -7.09
C LYS A 21 -21.67 15.59 -7.00
N LYS A 22 -20.82 16.23 -6.19
CA LYS A 22 -19.43 15.79 -5.97
C LYS A 22 -19.37 14.41 -5.30
N ALA A 23 -20.19 14.19 -4.28
CA ALA A 23 -20.24 12.91 -3.57
C ALA A 23 -20.74 11.78 -4.48
N ILE A 24 -21.83 11.99 -5.23
CA ILE A 24 -22.39 10.99 -6.16
C ILE A 24 -21.37 10.63 -7.24
N ARG A 25 -20.73 11.64 -7.87
CA ARG A 25 -19.68 11.40 -8.87
C ARG A 25 -18.54 10.56 -8.32
N ALA A 26 -18.08 10.83 -7.10
CA ALA A 26 -17.01 10.05 -6.48
C ALA A 26 -17.42 8.59 -6.22
N ILE A 27 -18.67 8.35 -5.83
CA ILE A 27 -19.21 6.99 -5.65
C ILE A 27 -19.23 6.25 -7.00
N ASP A 28 -19.72 6.89 -8.05
CA ASP A 28 -19.77 6.30 -9.40
C ASP A 28 -18.36 6.03 -9.96
N ASP A 29 -17.42 6.99 -9.82
CA ASP A 29 -16.04 6.85 -10.27
C ASP A 29 -15.32 5.70 -9.56
N MET A 30 -15.49 5.58 -8.25
CA MET A 30 -14.91 4.48 -7.48
C MET A 30 -15.51 3.14 -7.88
N GLY A 31 -16.83 3.07 -8.10
CA GLY A 31 -17.52 1.89 -8.60
C GLY A 31 -17.03 1.47 -9.99
N ALA A 32 -16.91 2.41 -10.93
CA ALA A 32 -16.43 2.16 -12.29
C ALA A 32 -14.97 1.67 -12.32
N ARG A 33 -14.14 2.12 -11.37
CA ARG A 33 -12.74 1.69 -11.23
C ARG A 33 -12.56 0.37 -10.45
N GLY A 34 -13.65 -0.21 -9.94
CA GLY A 34 -13.59 -1.40 -9.08
C GLY A 34 -12.90 -1.15 -7.73
N LEU A 35 -12.78 0.11 -7.30
CA LEU A 35 -12.17 0.47 -6.03
C LEU A 35 -13.13 0.15 -4.87
N PRO A 36 -12.60 -0.18 -3.68
CA PRO A 36 -13.45 -0.38 -2.50
C PRO A 36 -14.15 0.92 -2.11
N ILE A 37 -15.47 0.94 -2.22
CA ILE A 37 -16.30 2.10 -1.84
C ILE A 37 -16.47 2.10 -0.33
N SER A 38 -15.91 3.11 0.34
CA SER A 38 -16.09 3.33 1.78
C SER A 38 -16.15 4.81 2.11
N VAL A 39 -16.79 5.17 3.23
CA VAL A 39 -16.87 6.58 3.67
C VAL A 39 -15.49 7.18 3.88
N THR A 40 -14.53 6.41 4.41
CA THR A 40 -13.16 6.89 4.64
C THR A 40 -12.47 7.28 3.34
N GLU A 41 -12.59 6.44 2.31
CA GLU A 41 -12.02 6.72 1.00
C GLU A 41 -12.73 7.88 0.29
N LEU A 42 -14.07 7.95 0.39
CA LEU A 42 -14.86 9.03 -0.18
C LEU A 42 -14.54 10.39 0.46
N VAL A 43 -14.28 10.43 1.77
CA VAL A 43 -13.81 11.65 2.46
C VAL A 43 -12.46 12.08 1.93
N ARG A 44 -11.51 11.15 1.78
CA ARG A 44 -10.18 11.44 1.21
C ARG A 44 -10.28 11.96 -0.23
N TRP A 45 -11.17 11.37 -1.04
CA TRP A 45 -11.33 11.70 -2.47
C TRP A 45 -12.05 13.03 -2.69
N THR A 46 -13.09 13.30 -1.91
CA THR A 46 -13.96 14.46 -2.12
C THR A 46 -13.62 15.65 -1.23
N GLY A 47 -12.90 15.44 -0.13
CA GLY A 47 -12.69 16.44 0.93
C GLY A 47 -13.98 16.81 1.69
N LEU A 48 -15.09 16.10 1.46
CA LEU A 48 -16.34 16.32 2.18
C LEU A 48 -16.27 15.67 3.57
N SER A 49 -16.96 16.26 4.54
CA SER A 49 -16.95 15.72 5.91
C SER A 49 -17.63 14.36 5.97
N ARG A 50 -17.17 13.48 6.89
CA ARG A 50 -17.85 12.21 7.17
C ARG A 50 -19.35 12.40 7.44
N GLY A 51 -19.69 13.43 8.21
CA GLY A 51 -21.08 13.75 8.54
C GLY A 51 -21.94 14.05 7.32
N PHE A 52 -21.37 14.62 6.24
CA PHE A 52 -22.10 14.88 5.00
C PHE A 52 -22.59 13.59 4.33
N PHE A 53 -21.75 12.55 4.31
CA PHE A 53 -22.10 11.24 3.73
C PHE A 53 -23.19 10.49 4.50
N TYR A 54 -23.33 10.75 5.81
CA TYR A 54 -24.37 10.13 6.64
C TYR A 54 -25.67 10.94 6.70
N LYS A 55 -25.58 12.28 6.70
CA LYS A 55 -26.75 13.15 6.90
C LYS A 55 -27.52 13.41 5.61
N ASN A 56 -26.85 13.40 4.46
CA ASN A 56 -27.53 13.64 3.19
C ASN A 56 -28.14 12.34 2.67
N GLU A 57 -29.47 12.28 2.63
CA GLU A 57 -30.22 11.07 2.27
C GLU A 57 -29.89 10.57 0.86
N GLN A 58 -29.75 11.46 -0.13
CA GLN A 58 -29.44 11.08 -1.51
C GLN A 58 -28.05 10.44 -1.62
N VAL A 59 -27.06 11.03 -0.95
CA VAL A 59 -25.70 10.49 -0.90
C VAL A 59 -25.67 9.16 -0.15
N ARG A 60 -26.39 9.05 0.97
CA ARG A 60 -26.48 7.83 1.77
C ARG A 60 -27.11 6.67 0.97
N GLN A 61 -28.24 6.92 0.30
CA GLN A 61 -28.90 5.93 -0.55
C GLN A 61 -27.99 5.46 -1.68
N LYS A 62 -27.34 6.40 -2.39
CA LYS A 62 -26.41 6.08 -3.47
C LYS A 62 -25.21 5.26 -2.98
N LEU A 63 -24.69 5.60 -1.79
CA LEU A 63 -23.60 4.86 -1.16
C LEU A 63 -24.03 3.43 -0.78
N GLU A 64 -25.20 3.28 -0.14
CA GLU A 64 -25.74 1.96 0.22
C GLU A 64 -26.01 1.11 -1.02
N GLU A 65 -26.54 1.71 -2.09
CA GLU A 65 -26.74 1.03 -3.37
C GLU A 65 -25.40 0.57 -3.95
N ALA A 66 -24.39 1.44 -4.00
CA ALA A 66 -23.08 1.10 -4.54
C ALA A 66 -22.34 0.03 -3.71
N ILE A 67 -22.59 -0.05 -2.41
CA ILE A 67 -22.07 -1.12 -1.53
C ILE A 67 -22.84 -2.44 -1.73
N LYS A 68 -24.17 -2.37 -1.92
CA LYS A 68 -25.04 -3.55 -2.12
C LYS A 68 -24.94 -4.12 -3.53
N GLN A 69 -24.59 -3.31 -4.53
CA GLN A 69 -24.31 -3.81 -5.85
C GLN A 69 -23.20 -4.87 -5.73
N PRO A 70 -23.46 -6.14 -6.10
CA PRO A 70 -22.40 -7.12 -6.14
C PRO A 70 -21.32 -6.51 -6.99
N ARG A 71 -20.08 -6.43 -6.47
CA ARG A 71 -18.93 -6.02 -7.27
C ARG A 71 -19.08 -6.77 -8.58
N ARG A 72 -19.28 -6.03 -9.68
CA ARG A 72 -19.16 -6.61 -11.01
C ARG A 72 -17.67 -6.94 -11.16
N ILE A 73 -17.25 -7.99 -10.48
CA ILE A 73 -16.27 -8.88 -11.03
C ILE A 73 -17.00 -9.37 -12.26
N ASP A 74 -16.68 -8.83 -13.43
CA ASP A 74 -17.17 -9.36 -14.69
C ASP A 74 -16.75 -10.83 -14.74
N VAL A 75 -17.60 -11.71 -14.24
CA VAL A 75 -17.56 -13.16 -14.52
C VAL A 75 -18.16 -13.37 -15.91
N GLN A 76 -17.72 -12.54 -16.85
CA GLN A 76 -17.90 -12.69 -18.29
C GLN A 76 -16.53 -12.56 -18.97
N GLN A 77 -15.44 -12.90 -18.26
CA GLN A 77 -14.14 -13.10 -18.91
C GLN A 77 -14.28 -14.26 -19.90
N SER A 78 -14.14 -13.92 -21.18
CA SER A 78 -14.06 -14.84 -22.29
C SER A 78 -13.08 -15.97 -21.94
N SER A 79 -13.37 -17.19 -22.41
CA SER A 79 -12.56 -18.39 -22.18
C SER A 79 -11.06 -18.16 -22.46
N GLU A 80 -10.74 -17.25 -23.38
CA GLU A 80 -9.38 -16.89 -23.79
C GLU A 80 -8.63 -16.08 -22.71
N GLU A 81 -9.28 -15.11 -22.06
CA GLU A 81 -8.65 -14.30 -20.99
C GLU A 81 -8.39 -15.12 -19.72
N ARG A 82 -9.23 -16.12 -19.40
CA ARG A 82 -8.96 -17.05 -18.28
C ARG A 82 -7.72 -17.90 -18.52
N ASN A 83 -7.48 -18.33 -19.76
CA ASN A 83 -6.31 -19.13 -20.11
C ASN A 83 -5.03 -18.27 -20.03
N VAL A 84 -5.07 -17.02 -20.50
CA VAL A 84 -3.95 -16.09 -20.39
C VAL A 84 -3.70 -15.67 -18.94
N ALA A 85 -4.75 -15.35 -18.17
CA ALA A 85 -4.63 -15.02 -16.75
C ALA A 85 -4.14 -16.23 -15.91
N GLY A 86 -4.57 -17.44 -16.25
CA GLY A 86 -4.09 -18.68 -15.64
C GLY A 86 -2.62 -18.94 -15.95
N HIS A 87 -2.18 -18.73 -17.19
CA HIS A 87 -0.78 -18.81 -17.59
C HIS A 87 0.08 -17.78 -16.85
N ASN A 88 -0.35 -16.52 -16.85
CA ASN A 88 0.33 -15.42 -16.14
C ASN A 88 0.41 -15.68 -14.64
N PHE A 89 -0.65 -16.22 -14.03
CA PHE A 89 -0.64 -16.59 -12.61
C PHE A 89 0.34 -17.74 -12.32
N GLN A 90 0.44 -18.71 -13.22
CA GLN A 90 1.37 -19.83 -13.09
C GLN A 90 2.83 -19.39 -13.27
N GLU A 91 3.10 -18.47 -14.20
CA GLU A 91 4.41 -17.84 -14.38
C GLU A 91 4.78 -17.00 -13.16
N LEU A 92 3.90 -16.11 -12.69
CA LEU A 92 4.12 -15.35 -11.45
C LEU A 92 4.39 -16.27 -10.26
N LYS A 93 3.70 -17.41 -10.17
CA LYS A 93 3.92 -18.38 -9.10
C LYS A 93 5.30 -19.05 -9.21
N LYS A 94 5.76 -19.34 -10.42
CA LYS A 94 7.12 -19.87 -10.65
C LYS A 94 8.19 -18.83 -10.29
N ASP A 95 7.98 -17.57 -10.67
CA ASP A 95 8.89 -16.46 -10.36
C ASP A 95 8.94 -16.19 -8.86
N PHE A 96 7.77 -16.19 -8.21
CA PHE A 96 7.67 -16.06 -6.76
C PHE A 96 8.44 -17.17 -6.03
N ASN A 97 8.26 -18.42 -6.45
CA ASN A 97 8.97 -19.55 -5.87
C ASN A 97 10.48 -19.46 -6.11
N SER A 98 10.92 -19.09 -7.32
CA SER A 98 12.34 -18.93 -7.64
C SER A 98 12.97 -17.81 -6.80
N CYS A 99 12.29 -16.67 -6.72
CA CYS A 99 12.74 -15.54 -5.90
C CYS A 99 12.78 -15.91 -4.41
N GLN A 100 11.81 -16.70 -3.93
CA GLN A 100 11.79 -17.20 -2.56
C GLN A 100 12.97 -18.13 -2.28
N SER A 101 13.26 -19.08 -3.18
CA SER A 101 14.41 -19.98 -3.06
C SER A 101 15.74 -19.21 -3.08
N GLU A 102 15.87 -18.24 -3.98
CA GLU A 102 17.06 -17.38 -4.06
C GLU A 102 17.23 -16.56 -2.78
N ASN A 103 16.15 -16.02 -2.23
CA ASN A 103 16.18 -15.28 -0.97
C ASN A 103 16.63 -16.17 0.20
N GLN A 104 16.18 -17.42 0.26
CA GLN A 104 16.64 -18.39 1.26
C GLN A 104 18.12 -18.71 1.08
N ARG A 105 18.60 -18.91 -0.15
CA ARG A 105 20.01 -19.16 -0.44
C ARG A 105 20.88 -17.98 0.00
N LEU A 106 20.50 -16.76 -0.36
CA LEU A 106 21.21 -15.53 0.01
C LEU A 106 21.23 -15.29 1.52
N LYS A 107 20.19 -15.72 2.26
CA LYS A 107 20.18 -15.68 3.73
C LYS A 107 21.24 -16.61 4.32
N VAL A 108 21.31 -17.84 3.82
CA VAL A 108 22.33 -18.81 4.27
C VAL A 108 23.74 -18.32 3.93
N GLU A 109 23.94 -17.79 2.73
CA GLU A 109 25.25 -17.24 2.33
C GLU A 109 25.65 -16.03 3.19
N ASN A 110 24.72 -15.12 3.48
CA ASN A 110 24.98 -14.01 4.40
C ASN A 110 25.39 -14.49 5.79
N GLU A 111 24.71 -15.52 6.33
CA GLU A 111 25.05 -16.08 7.63
C GLU A 111 26.47 -16.69 7.63
N GLN A 112 26.83 -17.41 6.57
CA GLN A 112 28.17 -17.97 6.40
C GLN A 112 29.24 -16.88 6.29
N LEU A 113 28.97 -15.81 5.53
CA LEU A 113 29.89 -14.67 5.42
C LEU A 113 30.08 -13.96 6.75
N LEU A 114 29.00 -13.77 7.53
CA LEU A 114 29.08 -13.20 8.88
C LEU A 114 29.95 -14.06 9.81
N GLN A 115 29.80 -15.38 9.77
CA GLN A 115 30.65 -16.30 10.53
C GLN A 115 32.11 -16.18 10.10
N LYS A 116 32.39 -16.14 8.79
CA LYS A 116 33.76 -16.00 8.27
C LYS A 116 34.39 -14.66 8.68
N CYS A 117 33.66 -13.56 8.59
CA CYS A 117 34.11 -12.25 9.06
C CYS A 117 34.44 -12.27 10.56
N SER A 118 33.62 -12.95 11.38
CA SER A 118 33.89 -13.10 12.82
C SER A 118 35.19 -13.87 13.11
N ILE A 119 35.45 -14.93 12.35
CA ILE A 119 36.70 -15.70 12.48
C ILE A 119 37.91 -14.86 12.08
N LEU A 120 37.85 -14.21 10.91
CA LEU A 120 38.93 -13.36 10.42
C LEU A 120 39.23 -12.20 11.38
N GLN A 121 38.20 -11.61 11.98
CA GLN A 121 38.38 -10.56 12.99
C GLN A 121 39.19 -11.07 14.20
N LYS A 122 38.89 -12.27 14.70
CA LYS A 122 39.64 -12.89 15.81
C LYS A 122 41.09 -13.19 15.44
N GLU A 123 41.34 -13.61 14.19
CA GLU A 123 42.71 -13.84 13.70
C GLU A 123 43.50 -12.53 13.63
N VAL A 124 42.91 -11.47 13.08
CA VAL A 124 43.51 -10.13 13.02
C VAL A 124 43.85 -9.63 14.42
N ASP A 125 42.94 -9.74 15.38
CA ASP A 125 43.18 -9.31 16.76
C ASP A 125 44.29 -10.11 17.43
N THR A 126 44.38 -11.41 17.13
CA THR A 126 45.44 -12.29 17.64
C THR A 126 46.80 -11.93 17.06
N LEU A 127 46.87 -11.64 15.76
CA LEU A 127 48.10 -11.23 15.08
C LEU A 127 48.57 -9.86 15.57
N LYS A 128 47.65 -8.89 15.75
CA LYS A 128 47.96 -7.59 16.36
C LYS A 128 48.61 -7.76 17.75
N LYS A 129 47.98 -8.52 18.64
CA LYS A 129 48.55 -8.81 19.98
C LYS A 129 49.93 -9.46 19.92
N ARG A 130 50.19 -10.32 18.94
CA ARG A 130 51.52 -10.95 18.75
C ARG A 130 52.55 -9.94 18.26
N LEU A 131 52.16 -9.03 17.37
CA LEU A 131 53.02 -7.96 16.87
C LEU A 131 53.38 -7.00 18.01
N ASP A 132 52.39 -6.51 18.75
CA ASP A 132 52.60 -5.60 19.90
C ASP A 132 53.58 -6.20 20.91
N ARG A 133 53.45 -7.49 21.22
CA ARG A 133 54.38 -8.20 22.13
C ARG A 133 55.79 -8.26 21.57
N LYS A 134 55.96 -8.48 20.25
CA LYS A 134 57.28 -8.51 19.60
C LYS A 134 57.92 -7.11 19.60
N GLU A 135 57.15 -6.06 19.31
CA GLU A 135 57.62 -4.68 19.36
C GLU A 135 58.10 -4.31 20.76
N ILE A 136 57.32 -4.62 21.80
CA ILE A 136 57.73 -4.40 23.20
C ILE A 136 59.00 -5.17 23.54
N ALA A 137 59.14 -6.42 23.08
CA ALA A 137 60.33 -7.23 23.35
C ALA A 137 61.59 -6.70 22.65
N LEU A 138 61.45 -6.09 21.47
CA LEU A 138 62.56 -5.43 20.76
C LEU A 138 62.98 -4.14 21.49
N LEU A 139 62.01 -3.32 21.90
CA LEU A 139 62.28 -2.08 22.63
C LEU A 139 62.99 -2.32 23.97
N LYS A 140 62.74 -3.47 24.63
CA LYS A 140 63.42 -3.84 25.89
C LYS A 140 64.85 -4.36 25.72
N LYS A 141 65.32 -4.62 24.50
CA LYS A 141 66.67 -5.10 24.20
C LYS A 141 67.64 -3.99 23.78
N LEU A 142 67.13 -2.78 23.58
CA LEU A 142 67.90 -1.54 23.44
C LEU A 142 68.21 -0.98 24.83
#